data_AF-A0A7C2FTY1-F1
#
_entry.id   AF-A0A7C2FTY1-F1
#
_cell.length_a   1.000
_cell.length_b   1.000
_cell.length_c   1.000
_cell.angle_alpha   90.00
_cell.angle_beta   90.00
_cell.angle_gamma   90.00
#
_symmetry.space_group_name_H-M   'P 1'
#
loop_
_entity.id
_entity.type
_entity.pdbx_description
1 polymer ?
#
loop_
_entity_poly.entity_id
_entity_poly.type
_entity_poly.pdbx_seq_one_letter_code
_entity_poly.pdbx_strand_id
1 'polypeptide(L)'
;YYTHFSLYKGDRPLVVSYTTSPAAEVYYSEGKYKEPPTGNLFPELAFFQVEFVGILKGAKNLEGAKRVVDWLLSRPVQENIPTEMWVYPARRDARLPEVFRFAPEPLGSVRLDPKAVAQNRERWIEEWTKVVLQGQSPEAVRRARR
;
A
#
# COMPACT_ATOMS: atom_id res chain seq x y z
N TYR A 1 -10.09 -8.02 -7.00
CA TYR A 1 -10.72 -6.70 -6.80
C TYR A 1 -11.86 -6.53 -7.81
N TYR A 2 -11.59 -6.23 -9.08
CA TYR A 2 -12.61 -5.89 -10.10
C TYR A 2 -13.61 -6.98 -10.50
N THR A 3 -13.44 -8.23 -10.07
CA THR A 3 -14.33 -9.35 -10.43
C THR A 3 -15.28 -9.72 -9.30
N HIS A 4 -14.74 -9.91 -8.09
CA HIS A 4 -15.49 -10.45 -6.95
C HIS A 4 -15.93 -9.39 -5.94
N PHE A 5 -15.39 -8.18 -6.00
CA PHE A 5 -15.79 -7.12 -5.07
C PHE A 5 -17.14 -6.54 -5.48
N SER A 6 -18.04 -6.37 -4.51
CA SER A 6 -19.43 -5.95 -4.75
C SER A 6 -19.57 -4.60 -5.47
N LEU A 7 -18.63 -3.66 -5.27
CA LEU A 7 -18.57 -2.41 -6.04
C LEU A 7 -18.55 -2.64 -7.56
N TYR A 8 -17.97 -3.76 -8.00
CA TYR A 8 -17.82 -4.15 -9.40
C TYR A 8 -18.74 -5.32 -9.78
N LYS A 9 -19.92 -5.42 -9.14
CA LYS A 9 -20.94 -6.47 -9.39
C LYS A 9 -20.54 -7.88 -8.96
N GLY A 10 -19.50 -8.01 -8.13
CA GLY A 10 -19.18 -9.27 -7.47
C GLY A 10 -20.05 -9.54 -6.24
N ASP A 11 -19.78 -10.66 -5.56
CA ASP A 11 -20.53 -11.16 -4.41
C ASP A 11 -19.82 -10.98 -3.06
N ARG A 12 -18.58 -10.45 -3.05
CA ARG A 12 -17.77 -10.24 -1.85
C ARG A 12 -17.85 -8.78 -1.41
N PRO A 13 -18.37 -8.46 -0.22
CA PRO A 13 -18.52 -7.09 0.26
C PRO A 13 -17.24 -6.53 0.91
N LEU A 14 -16.25 -7.38 1.19
CA LEU A 14 -15.01 -7.02 1.87
C LEU A 14 -13.79 -7.31 1.00
N VAL A 15 -12.78 -6.46 1.11
CA VAL A 15 -11.51 -6.61 0.40
C VAL A 15 -10.37 -6.00 1.20
N VAL A 16 -9.19 -6.61 1.10
CA VAL A 16 -7.95 -6.01 1.61
C VAL A 16 -7.45 -5.04 0.55
N SER A 17 -7.33 -3.76 0.91
CA SER A 17 -6.89 -2.68 0.03
C SER A 17 -6.11 -1.62 0.82
N TYR A 18 -5.56 -0.63 0.11
CA TYR A 18 -4.90 0.52 0.72
C TYR A 18 -5.91 1.50 1.34
N THR A 19 -5.52 2.15 2.43
CA THR A 19 -6.38 3.13 3.13
C THR A 19 -6.70 4.36 2.28
N THR A 20 -5.95 4.58 1.21
CA THR A 20 -6.11 5.66 0.23
C THR A 20 -7.08 5.33 -0.91
N SER A 21 -7.53 4.06 -1.02
CA SER A 21 -8.47 3.64 -2.08
C SER A 21 -9.75 4.47 -2.15
N PRO A 22 -10.41 4.87 -1.04
CA PRO A 22 -11.58 5.73 -1.09
C PRO A 22 -11.34 7.07 -1.81
N ALA A 23 -10.18 7.69 -1.62
CA ALA A 23 -9.81 8.93 -2.32
C ALA A 23 -9.58 8.67 -3.83
N ALA A 24 -8.92 7.56 -4.17
CA ALA A 24 -8.66 7.16 -5.55
C ALA A 24 -9.96 6.93 -6.33
N GLU A 25 -10.93 6.27 -5.71
CA GLU A 25 -12.24 6.01 -6.30
C GLU A 25 -13.00 7.29 -6.60
N VAL A 26 -12.94 8.29 -5.72
CA VAL A 26 -13.53 9.60 -5.99
C VAL A 26 -12.81 10.31 -7.14
N TYR A 27 -11.48 10.33 -7.11
CA TYR A 27 -10.67 11.03 -8.11
C TYR A 27 -10.87 10.48 -9.52
N TYR A 28 -10.81 9.16 -9.69
CA TYR A 28 -11.00 8.51 -11.00
C TYR A 28 -12.48 8.37 -11.40
N SER A 29 -13.42 8.82 -10.58
CA SER A 29 -14.84 8.77 -10.91
C SER A 29 -15.27 9.77 -11.98
N GLU A 30 -14.38 10.70 -12.34
CA GLU A 30 -14.68 11.82 -13.26
C GLU A 30 -15.94 12.60 -12.83
N GLY A 31 -16.14 12.74 -11.52
CA GLY A 31 -17.24 13.49 -10.92
C GLY A 31 -18.50 12.68 -10.64
N LYS A 32 -18.55 11.39 -10.98
CA LYS A 32 -19.64 10.47 -10.63
C LYS A 32 -19.79 10.31 -9.12
N TYR A 33 -18.69 10.30 -8.37
CA TYR A 33 -18.70 10.19 -6.91
C TYR A 33 -18.33 11.53 -6.28
N LYS A 34 -19.18 12.02 -5.37
CA LYS A 34 -18.88 13.18 -4.51
C LYS A 34 -18.33 12.76 -3.15
N GLU A 35 -18.68 11.54 -2.75
CA GLU A 35 -18.21 10.83 -1.56
C GLU A 35 -17.76 9.42 -2.00
N PRO A 36 -16.79 8.80 -1.33
CA PRO A 36 -16.30 7.49 -1.70
C PRO A 36 -17.39 6.41 -1.69
N PRO A 37 -17.43 5.51 -2.69
CA PRO A 37 -18.37 4.39 -2.70
C PRO A 37 -17.93 3.24 -1.77
N THR A 38 -16.71 3.31 -1.21
CA THR A 38 -16.16 2.35 -0.23
C THR A 38 -15.67 3.07 1.02
N GLY A 39 -15.51 2.32 2.12
CA GLY A 39 -15.00 2.83 3.38
C GLY A 39 -13.93 1.92 3.98
N ASN A 40 -13.01 2.52 4.73
CA ASN A 40 -12.04 1.79 5.53
C ASN A 40 -12.71 1.28 6.81
N LEU A 41 -12.63 -0.02 7.09
CA LEU A 41 -13.24 -0.59 8.30
C LEU A 41 -12.36 -0.45 9.55
N PHE A 42 -11.06 -0.72 9.43
CA PHE A 42 -10.10 -0.75 10.54
C PHE A 42 -8.76 -0.12 10.13
N PRO A 43 -8.72 1.19 9.80
CA PRO A 43 -7.51 1.86 9.30
C PRO A 43 -6.33 1.81 10.28
N GLU A 44 -6.58 1.73 11.58
CA GLU A 44 -5.58 1.56 12.65
C GLU A 44 -4.93 0.17 12.63
N LEU A 45 -5.61 -0.85 12.11
CA LEU A 45 -5.07 -2.20 11.97
C LEU A 45 -4.31 -2.41 10.66
N ALA A 46 -4.27 -1.40 9.79
CA ALA A 46 -3.55 -1.46 8.52
C ALA A 46 -2.04 -1.63 8.77
N PHE A 47 -1.40 -2.47 7.96
CA PHE A 47 0.05 -2.59 7.98
C PHE A 47 0.70 -1.33 7.40
N PHE A 48 1.59 -0.71 8.16
CA PHE A 48 2.31 0.47 7.72
C PHE A 48 3.42 0.09 6.72
N GLN A 49 3.15 0.32 5.44
CA GLN A 49 4.11 0.13 4.37
C GLN A 49 4.90 1.41 4.11
N VAL A 50 6.21 1.27 3.95
CA VAL A 50 7.11 2.36 3.53
C VAL A 50 7.71 1.98 2.18
N GLU A 51 7.59 2.86 1.21
CA GLU A 51 8.26 2.74 -0.07
C GLU A 51 9.62 3.44 -0.02
N PHE A 52 10.64 2.78 -0.55
CA PHE A 52 12.02 3.25 -0.48
C PHE A 52 12.60 3.42 -1.87
N VAL A 53 13.50 4.41 -1.99
CA VAL A 53 14.45 4.50 -3.08
C VAL A 53 15.86 4.30 -2.54
N GLY A 54 16.68 3.55 -3.27
CA GLY A 54 18.04 3.24 -2.87
C GLY A 54 18.98 3.14 -4.07
N ILE A 55 20.25 3.48 -3.85
CA ILE A 55 21.30 3.33 -4.85
C ILE A 55 21.99 1.98 -4.64
N LEU A 56 22.01 1.15 -5.67
CA LEU A 56 22.63 -0.18 -5.60
C LEU A 56 24.15 -0.08 -5.42
N LYS A 57 24.71 -1.02 -4.65
CA LYS A 57 26.16 -1.17 -4.50
C LYS A 57 26.79 -1.44 -5.88
N GLY A 58 27.82 -0.68 -6.23
CA GLY A 58 28.50 -0.79 -7.53
C GLY A 58 27.85 0.00 -8.67
N ALA A 59 26.93 0.93 -8.37
CA ALA A 59 26.37 1.83 -9.38
C ALA A 59 27.48 2.58 -10.15
N LYS A 60 27.54 2.36 -11.46
CA LYS A 60 28.59 2.95 -12.34
C LYS A 60 28.51 4.47 -12.42
N ASN A 61 27.30 5.03 -12.30
CA ASN A 61 27.07 6.48 -12.26
C ASN A 61 26.44 6.86 -10.92
N LEU A 62 27.28 6.93 -9.87
CA LEU A 62 26.83 7.28 -8.53
C LEU A 62 26.27 8.71 -8.45
N GLU A 63 26.88 9.65 -9.17
CA GLU A 63 26.43 11.05 -9.16
C GLU A 63 25.03 11.19 -9.77
N GLY A 64 24.80 10.60 -10.94
CA GLY A 64 23.49 10.57 -11.59
C GLY A 64 22.44 9.90 -10.72
N ALA A 65 22.78 8.77 -10.08
CA ALA A 65 21.86 8.08 -9.17
C ALA A 65 21.44 8.95 -7.98
N LYS A 66 22.39 9.71 -7.39
CA LYS A 66 22.10 10.69 -6.33
C LYS A 66 21.23 11.84 -6.82
N ARG A 67 21.36 12.27 -8.08
CA ARG A 67 20.48 13.31 -8.63
C ARG A 67 19.03 12.83 -8.79
N VAL A 68 18.79 11.58 -9.18
CA VAL A 68 17.40 11.06 -9.23
C VAL A 68 16.84 10.77 -7.84
N VAL A 69 17.69 10.24 -6.93
CA VAL A 69 17.74 10.57 -5.50
C VAL A 69 16.93 11.81 -5.06
N ASP A 70 17.64 12.93 -5.21
CA ASP A 70 17.22 14.26 -4.80
C ASP A 70 15.98 14.73 -5.57
N TRP A 71 15.85 14.37 -6.85
CA TRP A 71 14.65 14.68 -7.64
C TRP A 71 13.40 13.99 -7.10
N LEU A 72 13.46 12.69 -6.78
CA LEU A 72 12.33 11.96 -6.18
C LEU A 72 11.93 12.55 -4.83
N LEU A 73 12.90 13.05 -4.06
CA LEU A 73 12.69 13.71 -2.76
C LEU A 73 12.41 15.22 -2.88
N SER A 74 12.33 15.76 -4.09
CA SER A 74 11.99 17.16 -4.30
C SER A 74 10.52 17.42 -3.98
N ARG A 75 10.21 18.64 -3.55
CA ARG A 75 8.83 19.02 -3.21
C ARG A 75 7.85 18.81 -4.38
N PRO A 76 8.15 19.22 -5.63
CA PRO A 76 7.23 18.99 -6.75
C PRO A 76 6.92 17.52 -6.98
N VAL A 77 7.91 16.62 -6.90
CA VAL A 77 7.64 15.18 -7.06
C VAL A 77 6.80 14.66 -5.92
N GLN A 78 7.14 15.04 -4.68
CA GLN A 78 6.39 14.61 -3.49
C GLN A 78 4.95 15.12 -3.46
N GLU A 79 4.67 16.30 -4.03
CA GLU A 79 3.30 16.81 -4.18
C GLU A 79 2.49 16.07 -5.27
N ASN A 80 3.14 15.37 -6.21
CA ASN A 80 2.47 14.55 -7.22
C ASN A 80 2.24 13.09 -6.78
N ILE A 81 3.07 12.56 -5.86
CA ILE A 81 2.94 11.18 -5.33
C ILE A 81 1.49 10.81 -4.92
N PRO A 82 0.73 11.67 -4.20
CA PRO A 82 -0.64 11.38 -3.77
C PRO A 82 -1.58 10.96 -4.90
N THR A 83 -1.47 11.54 -6.10
CA THR A 83 -2.39 11.27 -7.22
C THR A 83 -1.83 10.32 -8.27
N GLU A 84 -0.50 10.15 -8.33
CA GLU A 84 0.14 9.20 -9.24
C GLU A 84 0.26 7.79 -8.64
N MET A 85 0.47 7.71 -7.32
CA MET A 85 0.76 6.45 -6.63
C MET A 85 -0.22 6.12 -5.51
N TRP A 86 -1.09 7.06 -5.11
CA TRP A 86 -2.05 6.89 -4.01
C TRP A 86 -1.39 6.51 -2.67
N VAL A 87 -0.24 7.12 -2.38
CA VAL A 87 0.47 7.01 -1.09
C VAL A 87 0.78 8.40 -0.52
N TYR A 88 1.13 8.47 0.77
CA TYR A 88 1.49 9.73 1.41
C TYR A 88 2.93 10.14 1.07
N PRO A 89 3.22 11.44 0.91
CA PRO A 89 4.58 11.91 0.65
C PRO A 89 5.47 11.69 1.86
N ALA A 90 6.75 11.41 1.62
CA ALA A 90 7.77 11.36 2.67
C ALA A 90 8.11 12.76 3.22
N ARG A 91 7.89 13.80 2.40
CA ARG A 91 8.07 15.20 2.79
C ARG A 91 6.88 15.74 3.57
N ARG A 92 7.14 16.27 4.77
CA ARG A 92 6.12 16.89 5.63
C ARG A 92 5.61 18.25 5.13
N ASP A 93 6.37 18.93 4.27
CA ASP A 93 6.03 20.22 3.67
C ASP A 93 5.35 20.08 2.29
N ALA A 94 5.16 18.85 1.79
CA ALA A 94 4.37 18.59 0.59
C ALA A 94 2.88 18.77 0.89
N ARG A 95 2.18 19.50 0.03
CA ARG A 95 0.73 19.67 0.12
C ARG A 95 0.02 18.42 -0.38
N LEU A 96 -1.00 17.99 0.37
CA LEU A 96 -1.92 16.96 -0.10
C LEU A 96 -3.03 17.60 -0.96
N PRO A 97 -3.49 16.92 -2.03
CA PRO A 97 -4.63 17.36 -2.82
C PRO A 97 -5.94 17.23 -2.01
N GLU A 98 -6.96 18.03 -2.35
CA GLU A 98 -8.23 18.07 -1.60
C GLU A 98 -8.89 16.69 -1.44
N VAL A 99 -8.79 15.83 -2.46
CA VAL A 99 -9.39 14.49 -2.44
C VAL A 99 -8.86 13.60 -1.31
N PHE A 100 -7.69 13.90 -0.75
CA PHE A 100 -7.14 13.20 0.42
C PHE A 100 -7.91 13.48 1.71
N ARG A 101 -8.92 14.38 1.71
CA ARG A 101 -9.92 14.45 2.79
C ARG A 101 -10.64 13.11 3.02
N PHE A 102 -10.69 12.26 1.99
CA PHE A 102 -11.25 10.90 2.05
C PHE A 102 -10.22 9.81 2.42
N ALA A 103 -8.96 10.19 2.58
CA ALA A 103 -7.86 9.32 2.94
C ALA A 103 -6.99 10.00 4.01
N PRO A 104 -7.52 10.22 5.23
CA PRO A 104 -6.71 10.72 6.32
C PRO A 104 -5.63 9.70 6.69
N GLU A 105 -4.44 10.19 7.04
CA GLU A 105 -3.35 9.32 7.48
C GLU A 105 -3.77 8.56 8.75
N PRO A 106 -3.73 7.22 8.75
CA PRO A 106 -4.10 6.43 9.91
C PRO A 106 -3.08 6.60 11.05
N LEU A 107 -3.48 7.34 12.09
CA LEU A 107 -2.71 7.44 13.32
C LEU A 107 -2.73 6.08 14.03
N GLY A 108 -1.60 5.37 14.04
CA GLY A 108 -1.46 4.12 14.79
C GLY A 108 -1.45 2.83 13.95
N SER A 109 -1.22 2.91 12.63
CA SER A 109 -1.02 1.71 11.80
C SER A 109 -0.01 0.72 12.39
N VAL A 110 -0.32 -0.56 12.22
CA VAL A 110 0.48 -1.68 12.72
C VAL A 110 1.85 -1.69 12.02
N ARG A 111 2.90 -1.69 12.82
CA ARG A 111 4.29 -1.85 12.35
C ARG A 111 4.82 -3.20 12.80
N LEU A 112 5.45 -3.93 11.89
CA LEU A 112 6.23 -5.12 12.22
C LEU A 112 7.71 -4.75 12.27
N ASP A 113 8.44 -5.31 13.22
CA ASP A 113 9.90 -5.18 13.25
C ASP A 113 10.49 -5.73 11.94
N PRO A 114 11.26 -4.92 11.17
CA PRO A 114 11.92 -5.37 9.95
C PRO A 114 12.77 -6.63 10.15
N LYS A 115 13.36 -6.85 11.34
CA LYS A 115 14.12 -8.07 11.65
C LYS A 115 13.19 -9.29 11.72
N ALA A 116 12.03 -9.15 12.36
CA ALA A 116 11.03 -10.21 12.38
C ALA A 116 10.53 -10.52 10.97
N VAL A 117 10.29 -9.49 10.14
CA VAL A 117 9.93 -9.69 8.74
C VAL A 117 11.04 -10.45 8.00
N ALA A 118 12.30 -10.02 8.10
CA ALA A 118 13.41 -10.68 7.43
C ALA A 118 13.58 -12.15 7.84
N GLN A 119 13.43 -12.46 9.12
CA GLN A 119 13.55 -13.83 9.65
C GLN A 119 12.42 -14.76 9.21
N ASN A 120 11.22 -14.22 8.94
CA ASN A 120 10.02 -15.04 8.71
C ASN A 120 9.48 -14.96 7.28
N ARG A 121 9.96 -14.03 6.44
CA ARG A 121 9.43 -13.73 5.10
C ARG A 121 9.33 -14.96 4.21
N GLU A 122 10.39 -15.75 4.09
CA GLU A 122 10.41 -16.92 3.20
C GLU A 122 9.34 -17.93 3.61
N ARG A 123 9.26 -18.23 4.91
CA ARG A 123 8.22 -19.10 5.46
C ARG A 123 6.83 -18.55 5.17
N TRP A 124 6.58 -17.26 5.44
CA TRP A 124 5.25 -16.66 5.22
C TRP A 124 4.83 -16.70 3.74
N ILE A 125 5.76 -16.50 2.80
CA ILE A 125 5.48 -16.60 1.36
C ILE A 125 5.12 -18.04 0.98
N GLU A 126 5.85 -19.02 1.49
CA GLU A 126 5.56 -20.43 1.24
C GLU A 126 4.19 -20.83 1.83
N GLU A 127 3.91 -20.47 3.08
CA GLU A 127 2.64 -20.73 3.75
C GLU A 127 1.47 -20.06 2.99
N TRP A 128 1.63 -18.80 2.59
CA TRP A 128 0.64 -18.10 1.78
C TRP A 128 0.38 -18.81 0.45
N THR A 129 1.45 -19.25 -0.23
CA THR A 129 1.36 -19.95 -1.52
C THR A 129 0.58 -21.26 -1.39
N LYS A 130 0.86 -22.05 -0.36
CA LYS A 130 0.15 -23.30 -0.07
C LYS A 130 -1.36 -23.06 0.12
N VAL A 131 -1.72 -22.01 0.85
CA VAL A 131 -3.13 -21.70 1.11
C VAL A 131 -3.81 -21.12 -0.12
N VAL A 132 -3.27 -20.04 -0.67
CA VAL A 132 -3.98 -19.19 -1.64
C VAL A 132 -3.87 -19.73 -3.06
N LEU A 133 -2.73 -20.32 -3.43
CA LEU A 133 -2.49 -20.78 -4.80
C LEU A 133 -2.63 -22.30 -4.94
N GLN A 134 -2.40 -23.07 -3.87
CA GLN A 134 -2.44 -24.54 -3.91
C GLN A 134 -3.64 -25.13 -3.17
N GLY A 135 -4.50 -24.30 -2.58
CA GLY A 135 -5.78 -24.72 -1.99
C GLY A 135 -5.67 -25.53 -0.69
N GLN A 136 -4.53 -25.51 -0.01
CA GLN A 136 -4.39 -26.14 1.30
C GLN A 136 -5.12 -25.34 2.38
N SER A 137 -5.64 -26.00 3.42
CA SER A 137 -6.28 -25.27 4.52
C SER A 137 -5.23 -24.53 5.38
N PRO A 138 -5.51 -23.30 5.85
CA PRO A 138 -4.64 -22.57 6.77
C PRO A 138 -4.29 -23.37 8.03
N GLU A 139 -5.22 -24.18 8.55
CA GLU A 139 -5.04 -25.01 9.73
C GLU A 139 -4.03 -26.14 9.49
N ALA A 140 -4.07 -26.77 8.30
CA ALA A 140 -3.12 -27.81 7.94
C ALA A 140 -1.71 -27.24 7.83
N VAL A 141 -1.56 -26.10 7.14
CA VAL A 141 -0.28 -25.41 6.99
C VAL A 141 0.29 -24.99 8.35
N ARG A 142 -0.55 -24.45 9.25
CA ARG A 142 -0.12 -24.07 10.61
C ARG A 142 0.25 -25.25 11.50
N ARG A 143 -0.42 -26.41 11.35
CA ARG A 143 -0.07 -27.62 12.11
C ARG A 143 1.29 -28.18 11.71
N ALA A 144 1.62 -28.15 10.41
CA ALA A 144 2.91 -28.60 9.89
C ALA A 144 4.12 -27.77 10.38
N ARG A 145 3.88 -26.61 11.03
CA ARG A 145 4.90 -25.76 11.66
C ARG A 145 5.33 -26.25 13.05
N ARG A 146 4.45 -26.97 13.76
CA ARG A 146 4.71 -27.46 15.13
C ARG A 146 5.54 -28.73 15.09
#